data_AF-A0A8T8WYV9-F1
#
_entry.id   AF-A0A8T8WYV9-F1
#
_cell.length_a   1.000
_cell.length_b   1.000
_cell.length_c   1.000
_cell.angle_alpha   90.00
_cell.angle_beta   90.00
_cell.angle_gamma   90.00
#
_symmetry.space_group_name_H-M   'P 1'
#
loop_
_entity.id
_entity.type
_entity.pdbx_description
1 polymer ?
#
loop_
_entity_poly.entity_id
_entity_poly.type
_entity_poly.pdbx_seq_one_letter_code
_entity_poly.pdbx_strand_id
1 'polypeptide(L)'
;MFPTASQHRFRLDGMPILSKREKLIRRIETGGQRKSHFKSRNGCNFCKEKRVKCDEARPSCRKCIARGVACLYSNVASSPHNSIPSSALTLAGVNQVARTHPHLPVEYLLHHFWTQTSGRLTGEQRQRIYRVHMLPLSLSQPSLLHAILAVSARDLLCLQPDRHQLLPIFYHHYQQFAALYNQDLTQPPSVTAANLMHSNAFLMNVLVVADPSSKASTSWVTRTEREDIDQAFSWIKVQAIHQSILHPYNTYLPHTFWYPEFTKNHDIMQTPQASGLQPGPQLTAQLVEICDIQPSDTTNTNVYLSAYRVLCTICETPAMNKHLAPQLFGVYIRFIVEMKPPFVQLLHRRDEVALLLFAIWLSEMQELDLWWMRDRARNECRSICGMLLRSEDWRIRGVAEYLAGLIRPGGLVRSNGL
;
A
#
# COMPACT_ATOMS: atom_id res chain seq x y z
N MET A 1 -5.03 -13.59 71.07
CA MET A 1 -5.08 -14.27 69.75
C MET A 1 -6.18 -13.60 68.94
N PHE A 2 -5.81 -12.67 68.06
CA PHE A 2 -6.76 -11.97 67.19
C PHE A 2 -7.03 -12.82 65.94
N PRO A 3 -8.29 -12.99 65.49
CA PRO A 3 -8.57 -13.71 64.26
C PRO A 3 -8.17 -12.88 63.05
N THR A 4 -7.43 -13.50 62.14
CA THR A 4 -6.90 -12.92 60.91
C THR A 4 -8.02 -12.41 59.99
N ALA A 5 -8.00 -11.11 59.69
CA ALA A 5 -8.92 -10.47 58.74
C ALA A 5 -8.63 -10.97 57.30
N SER A 6 -9.64 -11.53 56.63
CA SER A 6 -9.55 -11.93 55.23
C SER A 6 -9.63 -10.68 54.33
N GLN A 7 -8.51 -10.30 53.70
CA GLN A 7 -8.51 -9.25 52.67
C GLN A 7 -9.30 -9.73 51.44
N HIS A 8 -10.47 -9.14 51.21
CA HIS A 8 -11.20 -9.33 49.96
C HIS A 8 -10.44 -8.64 48.82
N ARG A 9 -10.10 -9.38 47.77
CA ARG A 9 -9.62 -8.78 46.51
C ARG A 9 -10.82 -8.30 45.72
N PHE A 10 -10.74 -7.10 45.14
CA PHE A 10 -11.80 -6.51 44.31
C PHE A 10 -11.35 -6.48 42.84
N ARG A 11 -12.31 -6.52 41.93
CA ARG A 11 -12.08 -6.30 40.49
C ARG A 11 -12.01 -4.80 40.17
N LEU A 12 -11.50 -4.44 38.99
CA LEU A 12 -11.45 -3.05 38.48
C LEU A 12 -12.84 -2.38 38.36
N ASP A 13 -13.93 -3.16 38.38
CA ASP A 13 -15.32 -2.70 38.39
C ASP A 13 -15.91 -2.55 39.82
N GLY A 14 -15.08 -2.65 40.86
CA GLY A 14 -15.47 -2.45 42.26
C GLY A 14 -16.13 -3.65 42.94
N MET A 15 -16.28 -4.79 42.24
CA MET A 15 -16.98 -5.96 42.79
C MET A 15 -16.02 -6.90 43.57
N PRO A 16 -16.42 -7.43 44.75
CA PRO A 16 -15.60 -8.33 45.54
C PRO A 16 -15.40 -9.68 44.83
N ILE A 17 -14.16 -10.17 44.81
CA ILE A 17 -13.80 -11.48 44.28
C ILE A 17 -14.12 -12.52 45.35
N LEU A 18 -15.31 -13.11 45.22
CA LEU A 18 -15.76 -14.17 46.12
C LEU A 18 -14.91 -15.45 45.96
N SER A 19 -14.52 -16.03 47.09
CA SER A 19 -13.92 -17.36 47.19
C SER A 19 -14.88 -18.45 46.70
N LYS A 20 -14.36 -19.67 46.48
CA LYS A 20 -15.20 -20.81 46.06
C LYS A 20 -16.30 -21.12 47.07
N ARG A 21 -16.03 -20.96 48.37
CA ARG A 21 -16.99 -21.20 49.46
C ARG A 21 -18.11 -20.16 49.46
N GLU A 22 -17.78 -18.89 49.31
CA GLU A 22 -18.78 -17.80 49.27
C GLU A 22 -19.66 -17.85 48.02
N LYS A 23 -19.11 -18.29 46.88
CA LYS A 23 -19.89 -18.54 45.65
C LYS A 23 -20.90 -19.66 45.80
N LEU A 24 -20.63 -20.63 46.68
CA LEU A 24 -21.51 -21.76 46.93
C LEU A 24 -22.64 -21.35 47.89
N ILE A 25 -22.33 -20.64 48.97
CA ILE A 25 -23.31 -20.11 49.93
C ILE A 25 -24.31 -19.20 49.22
N ARG A 26 -23.82 -18.26 48.41
CA ARG A 26 -24.68 -17.34 47.65
C ARG A 26 -25.58 -18.05 46.63
N ARG A 27 -25.21 -19.23 46.11
CA ARG A 27 -26.08 -20.04 45.23
C ARG A 27 -27.20 -20.75 45.97
N ILE A 28 -26.93 -21.13 47.22
CA ILE A 28 -27.90 -21.82 48.09
C ILE A 28 -28.95 -20.79 48.57
N GLU A 29 -28.51 -19.62 49.01
CA GLU A 29 -29.38 -18.54 49.50
C GLU A 29 -30.29 -17.95 48.42
N THR A 30 -29.84 -17.86 47.16
CA THR A 30 -30.66 -17.25 46.09
C THR A 30 -31.65 -18.22 45.43
N GLY A 31 -31.89 -19.41 45.98
CA GLY A 31 -32.86 -20.37 45.45
C GLY A 31 -32.59 -20.71 43.98
N GLY A 32 -31.66 -21.64 43.74
CA GLY A 32 -31.17 -21.98 42.40
C GLY A 32 -32.22 -22.57 41.45
N GLN A 33 -33.07 -21.73 40.85
CA GLN A 33 -33.59 -22.03 39.53
C GLN A 33 -32.41 -22.00 38.56
N ARG A 34 -32.15 -23.11 37.86
CA ARG A 34 -31.30 -23.10 36.66
C ARG A 34 -31.86 -22.01 35.76
N LYS A 35 -31.18 -20.85 35.69
CA LYS A 35 -31.54 -19.78 34.77
C LYS A 35 -31.68 -20.41 33.40
N SER A 36 -32.90 -20.37 32.86
CA SER A 36 -33.15 -20.74 31.48
C SER A 36 -32.15 -19.98 30.62
N HIS A 37 -31.26 -20.72 29.97
CA HIS A 37 -30.22 -20.12 29.14
C HIS A 37 -30.90 -19.57 27.89
N PHE A 38 -31.00 -18.24 27.81
CA PHE A 38 -31.28 -17.57 26.55
C PHE A 38 -30.16 -17.93 25.57
N LYS A 39 -30.47 -18.82 24.62
CA LYS A 39 -29.61 -19.12 23.49
C LYS A 39 -29.45 -17.81 22.72
N SER A 40 -28.22 -17.35 22.56
CA SER A 40 -27.89 -16.23 21.68
C SER A 40 -28.29 -16.63 20.25
N ARG A 41 -29.44 -16.15 19.80
CA ARG A 41 -29.97 -16.42 18.44
C ARG A 41 -29.02 -15.84 17.39
N ASN A 42 -28.32 -14.75 17.72
CA ASN A 42 -27.46 -13.99 16.82
C ASN A 42 -25.96 -14.17 17.12
N GLY A 43 -25.57 -15.21 17.86
CA GLY A 43 -24.17 -15.49 18.14
C GLY A 43 -23.34 -15.78 16.88
N CYS A 44 -22.04 -15.47 16.92
CA CYS A 44 -21.13 -15.80 15.84
C CYS A 44 -20.98 -17.32 15.65
N ASN A 45 -20.56 -17.73 14.46
CA ASN A 45 -20.46 -19.10 14.01
C ASN A 45 -19.51 -19.91 14.88
N PHE A 46 -18.34 -19.35 15.23
CA PHE A 46 -17.38 -20.02 16.11
C PHE A 46 -17.98 -20.30 17.50
N CYS A 47 -18.66 -19.31 18.12
CA CYS A 47 -19.29 -19.51 19.42
C CYS A 47 -20.47 -20.47 19.35
N LYS A 48 -21.23 -20.47 18.26
CA LYS A 48 -22.33 -21.41 17.99
C LYS A 48 -21.80 -22.84 17.84
N GLU A 49 -20.77 -23.05 17.03
CA GLU A 49 -20.13 -24.35 16.81
C GLU A 49 -19.55 -24.90 18.11
N LYS A 50 -18.83 -24.06 18.87
CA LYS A 50 -18.27 -24.44 20.17
C LYS A 50 -19.30 -24.49 21.30
N ARG A 51 -20.59 -24.24 21.00
CA ARG A 51 -21.71 -24.25 21.96
C ARG A 51 -21.43 -23.40 23.21
N VAL A 52 -20.75 -22.27 23.04
CA VAL A 52 -20.44 -21.30 24.11
C VAL A 52 -21.21 -20.00 23.90
N LYS A 53 -21.53 -19.29 25.00
CA LYS A 53 -22.22 -17.99 24.91
C LYS A 53 -21.37 -16.97 24.15
N CYS A 54 -21.94 -16.41 23.09
CA CYS A 54 -21.41 -15.27 22.35
C CYS A 54 -21.88 -13.97 23.01
N ASP A 55 -21.01 -12.98 23.11
CA ASP A 55 -21.32 -11.62 23.57
C ASP A 55 -21.84 -10.71 22.44
N GLU A 56 -21.92 -11.23 21.22
CA GLU A 56 -22.49 -10.56 20.02
C GLU A 56 -21.81 -9.23 19.62
N ALA A 57 -20.69 -8.86 20.26
CA ALA A 57 -19.89 -7.70 19.89
C ALA A 57 -19.36 -7.83 18.45
N ARG A 58 -19.40 -6.72 17.71
CA ARG A 58 -18.94 -6.58 16.33
C ARG A 58 -17.75 -5.62 16.28
N PRO A 59 -16.74 -5.84 15.40
CA PRO A 59 -16.68 -6.86 14.35
C PRO A 59 -16.29 -8.27 14.84
N SER A 60 -15.80 -8.41 16.07
CA SER A 60 -15.46 -9.70 16.66
C SER A 60 -15.89 -9.77 18.12
N CYS A 61 -16.40 -10.93 18.54
CA CYS A 61 -16.83 -11.16 19.91
C CYS A 61 -15.59 -11.33 20.81
N ARG A 62 -15.67 -10.92 22.09
CA ARG A 62 -14.52 -10.93 23.00
C ARG A 62 -13.89 -12.33 23.14
N LYS A 63 -14.70 -13.38 23.00
CA LYS A 63 -14.26 -14.77 23.13
C LYS A 63 -13.45 -15.26 21.93
N CYS A 64 -13.77 -14.77 20.73
CA CYS A 64 -12.99 -15.03 19.53
C CYS A 64 -11.70 -14.21 19.54
N ILE A 65 -11.75 -12.95 19.99
CA ILE A 65 -10.57 -12.09 20.16
C ILE A 65 -9.58 -12.74 21.15
N ALA A 66 -10.03 -13.14 22.34
CA ALA A 66 -9.18 -13.76 23.36
C ALA A 66 -8.56 -15.10 22.93
N ARG A 67 -9.10 -15.73 21.88
CA ARG A 67 -8.60 -17.00 21.33
C ARG A 67 -7.84 -16.83 20.03
N GLY A 68 -7.73 -15.60 19.51
CA GLY A 68 -7.08 -15.33 18.23
C GLY A 68 -7.75 -16.02 17.03
N VAL A 69 -9.04 -16.31 17.11
CA VAL A 69 -9.79 -17.04 16.07
C VAL A 69 -10.75 -16.11 15.31
N ALA A 70 -11.03 -16.44 14.05
CA ALA A 70 -11.93 -15.66 13.21
C ALA A 70 -13.38 -15.67 13.75
N CYS A 71 -13.97 -14.48 13.90
CA CYS A 71 -15.34 -14.30 14.38
C CYS A 71 -16.28 -13.91 13.24
N LEU A 72 -17.11 -14.83 12.77
CA LEU A 72 -18.04 -14.62 11.65
C LEU A 72 -19.49 -14.72 12.12
N TYR A 73 -20.35 -13.79 11.74
CA TYR A 73 -21.79 -13.83 12.05
C TYR A 73 -22.58 -14.17 10.79
N SER A 74 -23.36 -15.27 10.79
CA SER A 74 -24.26 -15.57 9.68
C SER A 74 -25.45 -14.60 9.67
N ASN A 75 -25.58 -13.79 8.62
CA ASN A 75 -26.78 -13.00 8.36
C ASN A 75 -27.90 -13.95 7.91
N VAL A 76 -28.86 -14.24 8.78
CA VAL A 76 -30.11 -14.93 8.39
C VAL A 76 -31.23 -13.90 8.47
N ALA A 77 -31.52 -13.26 7.33
CA ALA A 77 -32.82 -12.67 7.06
C ALA A 77 -33.55 -13.65 6.15
N SER A 78 -34.57 -14.29 6.69
CA SER A 78 -35.46 -15.22 6.01
C SER A 78 -36.58 -14.48 5.28
N SER A 79 -36.64 -14.62 3.95
CA SER A 79 -37.89 -14.53 3.16
C SER A 79 -38.02 -15.79 2.29
N PRO A 80 -39.23 -16.35 2.14
CA PRO A 80 -39.46 -17.62 1.44
C PRO A 80 -39.62 -17.42 -0.07
N HIS A 81 -39.19 -18.41 -0.83
CA HIS A 81 -39.42 -18.60 -2.26
C HIS A 81 -38.96 -17.47 -3.20
N ASN A 82 -37.70 -17.55 -3.60
CA ASN A 82 -37.36 -17.69 -5.01
C ASN A 82 -36.05 -18.47 -5.09
N SER A 83 -36.07 -19.55 -5.86
CA SER A 83 -34.90 -20.36 -6.21
C SER A 83 -33.87 -19.48 -6.91
N ILE A 84 -32.91 -18.95 -6.14
CA ILE A 84 -31.67 -18.42 -6.66
C ILE A 84 -30.76 -19.64 -6.87
N PRO A 85 -30.25 -19.88 -8.09
CA PRO A 85 -29.33 -20.98 -8.31
C PRO A 85 -28.12 -20.78 -7.40
N SER A 86 -27.51 -21.88 -6.94
CA SER A 86 -26.13 -21.85 -6.48
C SER A 86 -25.23 -21.43 -7.65
N SER A 87 -25.17 -20.13 -7.94
CA SER A 87 -23.95 -19.55 -8.47
C SER A 87 -22.96 -19.59 -7.33
N ALA A 88 -22.30 -20.74 -7.23
CA ALA A 88 -20.99 -20.90 -6.63
C ALA A 88 -20.13 -19.67 -6.93
N LEU A 89 -19.08 -19.45 -6.13
CA LEU A 89 -17.92 -18.64 -6.52
C LEU A 89 -17.53 -19.03 -7.95
N THR A 90 -18.10 -18.35 -8.94
CA THR A 90 -18.10 -18.91 -10.27
C THR A 90 -16.74 -18.57 -10.83
N LEU A 91 -16.03 -19.62 -11.22
CA LEU A 91 -14.96 -19.60 -12.21
C LEU A 91 -15.39 -18.92 -13.53
N ALA A 92 -16.53 -18.20 -13.60
CA ALA A 92 -17.00 -17.44 -14.75
C ALA A 92 -16.02 -16.35 -15.14
N GLY A 93 -15.40 -15.65 -14.19
CA GLY A 93 -14.33 -14.68 -14.49
C GLY A 93 -13.13 -15.35 -15.17
N VAL A 94 -12.68 -16.49 -14.63
CA VAL A 94 -11.56 -17.26 -15.22
C VAL A 94 -11.95 -17.91 -16.55
N ASN A 95 -13.15 -18.48 -16.67
CA ASN A 95 -13.68 -19.14 -17.87
C ASN A 95 -14.03 -18.17 -19.00
N GLN A 96 -14.37 -16.91 -18.69
CA GLN A 96 -14.58 -15.87 -19.70
C GLN A 96 -13.25 -15.42 -20.31
N VAL A 97 -12.20 -15.40 -19.49
CA VAL A 97 -10.85 -15.01 -19.89
C VAL A 97 -10.06 -16.18 -20.52
N ALA A 98 -10.29 -17.43 -20.10
CA ALA A 98 -9.67 -18.62 -20.68
C ALA A 98 -10.13 -18.90 -22.13
N ARG A 99 -11.30 -18.39 -22.54
CA ARG A 99 -11.84 -18.58 -23.90
C ARG A 99 -11.15 -17.72 -24.96
N THR A 100 -10.45 -16.66 -24.59
CA THR A 100 -9.85 -15.71 -25.55
C THR A 100 -8.42 -16.06 -25.95
N HIS A 101 -7.68 -16.86 -25.17
CA HIS A 101 -6.26 -17.18 -25.45
C HIS A 101 -5.89 -18.64 -25.10
N PRO A 102 -5.89 -19.59 -26.06
CA PRO A 102 -5.61 -21.01 -25.81
C PRO A 102 -4.14 -21.36 -25.49
N HIS A 103 -3.20 -20.40 -25.53
CA HIS A 103 -1.76 -20.69 -25.43
C HIS A 103 -1.08 -20.28 -24.11
N LEU A 104 -1.79 -19.63 -23.18
CA LEU A 104 -1.37 -19.56 -21.77
C LEU A 104 -2.60 -19.43 -20.86
N PRO A 105 -2.88 -20.41 -19.99
CA PRO A 105 -4.06 -20.40 -19.15
C PRO A 105 -4.00 -19.25 -18.13
N VAL A 106 -5.14 -18.61 -17.87
CA VAL A 106 -5.32 -17.61 -16.79
C VAL A 106 -4.81 -18.15 -15.46
N GLU A 107 -4.99 -19.45 -15.26
CA GLU A 107 -4.52 -20.23 -14.12
C GLU A 107 -3.00 -20.13 -13.93
N TYR A 108 -2.22 -20.09 -15.02
CA TYR A 108 -0.77 -19.93 -14.95
C TYR A 108 -0.38 -18.54 -14.43
N LEU A 109 -1.02 -17.48 -14.94
CA LEU A 109 -0.77 -16.12 -14.47
C LEU A 109 -1.21 -15.92 -13.02
N LEU A 110 -2.36 -16.47 -12.62
CA LEU A 110 -2.82 -16.47 -11.22
C LEU A 110 -1.87 -17.25 -10.31
N HIS A 111 -1.39 -18.40 -10.77
CA HIS A 111 -0.41 -19.18 -10.03
C HIS A 111 0.92 -18.44 -9.89
N HIS A 112 1.38 -17.77 -10.95
CA HIS A 112 2.58 -16.92 -10.89
C HIS A 112 2.38 -15.75 -9.93
N PHE A 113 1.21 -15.09 -9.93
CA PHE A 113 0.89 -14.04 -8.98
C PHE A 113 0.97 -14.53 -7.54
N TRP A 114 0.30 -15.65 -7.27
CA TRP A 114 0.28 -16.27 -5.96
C TRP A 114 1.70 -16.62 -5.53
N THR A 115 2.44 -17.40 -6.32
CA THR A 115 3.73 -17.97 -5.91
C THR A 115 4.87 -16.94 -5.88
N GLN A 116 4.93 -16.02 -6.84
CA GLN A 116 6.09 -15.17 -7.09
C GLN A 116 5.77 -13.67 -7.06
N THR A 117 4.90 -13.18 -7.96
CA THR A 117 4.71 -11.73 -8.15
C THR A 117 4.27 -11.03 -6.87
N SER A 118 3.34 -11.63 -6.11
CA SER A 118 2.89 -11.07 -4.82
C SER A 118 4.01 -10.82 -3.81
N GLY A 119 5.04 -11.67 -3.77
CA GLY A 119 6.20 -11.45 -2.89
C GLY A 119 7.16 -10.39 -3.44
N ARG A 120 7.28 -10.31 -4.77
CA ARG A 120 8.19 -9.39 -5.46
C ARG A 120 7.64 -7.97 -5.64
N LEU A 121 6.33 -7.76 -5.50
CA LEU A 121 5.72 -6.43 -5.60
C LEU A 121 6.31 -5.46 -4.58
N THR A 122 6.31 -5.83 -3.30
CA THR A 122 6.73 -4.92 -2.23
C THR A 122 7.43 -5.64 -1.07
N GLY A 123 7.84 -6.90 -1.25
CA GLY A 123 8.50 -7.75 -0.26
C GLY A 123 7.56 -8.76 0.43
N GLU A 124 8.15 -9.83 0.96
CA GLU A 124 7.41 -10.99 1.52
C GLU A 124 6.48 -10.63 2.68
N GLN A 125 6.82 -9.63 3.50
CA GLN A 125 6.01 -9.24 4.67
C GLN A 125 4.63 -8.70 4.27
N ARG A 126 4.51 -8.07 3.09
CA ARG A 126 3.23 -7.59 2.54
C ARG A 126 2.53 -8.58 1.63
N GLN A 127 3.14 -9.74 1.37
CA GLN A 127 2.56 -10.80 0.56
C GLN A 127 1.19 -11.25 1.08
N ARG A 128 0.97 -11.18 2.39
CA ARG A 128 -0.30 -11.56 3.02
C ARG A 128 -1.47 -10.76 2.48
N ILE A 129 -1.33 -9.46 2.22
CA ILE A 129 -2.44 -8.64 1.71
C ILE A 129 -2.80 -9.06 0.29
N TYR A 130 -1.80 -9.29 -0.55
CA TYR A 130 -2.01 -9.72 -1.92
C TYR A 130 -2.67 -11.12 -1.98
N ARG A 131 -2.16 -12.08 -1.20
CA ARG A 131 -2.66 -13.47 -1.20
C ARG A 131 -3.99 -13.65 -0.47
N VAL A 132 -4.16 -13.03 0.70
CA VAL A 132 -5.31 -13.30 1.59
C VAL A 132 -6.48 -12.35 1.33
N HIS A 133 -6.22 -11.16 0.78
CA HIS A 133 -7.26 -10.14 0.60
C HIS A 133 -7.49 -9.79 -0.88
N MET A 134 -6.45 -9.36 -1.59
CA MET A 134 -6.57 -8.88 -2.96
C MET A 134 -6.97 -10.00 -3.95
N LEU A 135 -6.32 -11.17 -3.88
CA LEU A 135 -6.62 -12.28 -4.79
C LEU A 135 -8.04 -12.85 -4.58
N PRO A 136 -8.52 -13.10 -3.34
CA PRO A 136 -9.92 -13.48 -3.16
C PRO A 136 -10.92 -12.43 -3.64
N LEU A 137 -10.61 -11.13 -3.47
CA LEU A 137 -11.45 -10.06 -3.99
C LEU A 137 -11.52 -10.11 -5.52
N SER A 138 -10.39 -10.37 -6.20
CA SER A 138 -10.32 -10.43 -7.67
C SER A 138 -11.22 -11.50 -8.28
N LEU A 139 -11.51 -12.59 -7.56
CA LEU A 139 -12.43 -13.62 -8.04
C LEU A 139 -13.88 -13.14 -8.18
N SER A 140 -14.24 -12.03 -7.51
CA SER A 140 -15.56 -11.39 -7.62
C SER A 140 -15.52 -10.02 -8.30
N GLN A 141 -14.34 -9.49 -8.60
CA GLN A 141 -14.16 -8.16 -9.17
C GLN A 141 -13.34 -8.25 -10.48
N PRO A 142 -13.99 -8.19 -11.66
CA PRO A 142 -13.33 -8.39 -12.96
C PRO A 142 -12.17 -7.43 -13.25
N SER A 143 -12.29 -6.14 -12.87
CA SER A 143 -11.23 -5.15 -13.06
C SER A 143 -9.94 -5.56 -12.35
N LEU A 144 -10.06 -5.98 -11.09
CA LEU A 144 -8.93 -6.41 -10.28
C LEU A 144 -8.32 -7.72 -10.78
N LEU A 145 -9.15 -8.65 -11.27
CA LEU A 145 -8.65 -9.87 -11.90
C LEU A 145 -7.76 -9.53 -13.10
N HIS A 146 -8.23 -8.68 -14.01
CA HIS A 146 -7.44 -8.25 -15.16
C HIS A 146 -6.18 -7.49 -14.76
N ALA A 147 -6.24 -6.64 -13.71
CA ALA A 147 -5.06 -5.97 -13.17
C ALA A 147 -3.99 -6.97 -12.68
N ILE A 148 -4.41 -7.98 -11.91
CA ILE A 148 -3.53 -9.04 -11.41
C ILE A 148 -2.88 -9.82 -12.55
N LEU A 149 -3.67 -10.19 -13.57
CA LEU A 149 -3.17 -10.94 -14.72
C LEU A 149 -2.19 -10.10 -15.56
N ALA A 150 -2.49 -8.82 -15.78
CA ALA A 150 -1.60 -7.90 -16.48
C ALA A 150 -0.28 -7.72 -15.74
N VAL A 151 -0.32 -7.52 -14.41
CA VAL A 151 0.90 -7.39 -13.57
C VAL A 151 1.71 -8.68 -13.59
N SER A 152 1.06 -9.85 -13.56
CA SER A 152 1.75 -11.14 -13.61
C SER A 152 2.42 -11.38 -14.97
N ALA A 153 1.73 -11.04 -16.06
CA ALA A 153 2.30 -11.11 -17.40
C ALA A 153 3.49 -10.15 -17.56
N ARG A 154 3.39 -8.94 -17.01
CA ARG A 154 4.48 -7.95 -16.98
C ARG A 154 5.68 -8.46 -16.19
N ASP A 155 5.45 -9.03 -15.00
CA ASP A 155 6.51 -9.57 -14.15
C ASP A 155 7.24 -10.74 -14.85
N LEU A 156 6.51 -11.63 -15.51
CA LEU A 156 7.09 -12.70 -16.33
C LEU A 156 7.90 -12.16 -17.50
N LEU A 157 7.42 -11.13 -18.20
CA LEU A 157 8.18 -10.48 -19.28
C LEU A 157 9.49 -9.84 -18.76
N CYS A 158 9.50 -9.34 -17.53
CA CYS A 158 10.73 -8.84 -16.89
C CYS A 158 11.71 -9.97 -16.55
N LEU A 159 11.21 -11.13 -16.10
CA LEU A 159 12.04 -12.30 -15.81
C LEU A 159 12.50 -13.05 -17.08
N GLN A 160 11.69 -13.03 -18.13
CA GLN A 160 11.84 -13.84 -19.34
C GLN A 160 11.54 -12.98 -20.58
N PRO A 161 12.46 -12.05 -20.96
CA PRO A 161 12.23 -11.10 -22.03
C PRO A 161 11.93 -11.74 -23.40
N ASP A 162 12.47 -12.94 -23.64
CA ASP A 162 12.33 -13.67 -24.92
C ASP A 162 10.93 -14.30 -25.09
N ARG A 163 10.08 -14.29 -24.06
CA ARG A 163 8.71 -14.84 -24.15
C ARG A 163 7.73 -13.84 -24.75
N HIS A 164 7.97 -13.48 -26.02
CA HIS A 164 7.13 -12.53 -26.77
C HIS A 164 5.63 -12.91 -26.82
N GLN A 165 5.30 -14.19 -26.66
CA GLN A 165 3.92 -14.69 -26.57
C GLN A 165 3.12 -14.08 -25.39
N LEU A 166 3.79 -13.57 -24.35
CA LEU A 166 3.16 -12.90 -23.22
C LEU A 166 2.71 -11.47 -23.54
N LEU A 167 3.26 -10.83 -24.57
CA LEU A 167 2.95 -9.43 -24.91
C LEU A 167 1.46 -9.24 -25.29
N PRO A 168 0.86 -10.03 -26.20
CA PRO A 168 -0.57 -9.89 -26.49
C PRO A 168 -1.46 -10.13 -25.28
N ILE A 169 -1.10 -11.08 -24.41
CA ILE A 169 -1.85 -11.42 -23.19
C ILE A 169 -1.79 -10.25 -22.20
N PHE A 170 -0.60 -9.67 -22.02
CA PHE A 170 -0.39 -8.47 -21.23
C PHE A 170 -1.30 -7.33 -21.72
N TYR A 171 -1.23 -6.98 -23.00
CA TYR A 171 -2.01 -5.87 -23.56
C TYR A 171 -3.51 -6.11 -23.48
N HIS A 172 -3.96 -7.34 -23.73
CA HIS A 172 -5.36 -7.72 -23.58
C HIS A 172 -5.87 -7.45 -22.15
N HIS A 173 -5.19 -7.98 -21.13
CA HIS A 173 -5.61 -7.76 -19.74
C HIS A 173 -5.43 -6.31 -19.28
N TYR A 174 -4.38 -5.62 -19.72
CA TYR A 174 -4.19 -4.20 -19.43
C TYR A 174 -5.35 -3.35 -19.97
N GLN A 175 -5.78 -3.59 -21.21
CA GLN A 175 -6.90 -2.89 -21.82
C GLN A 175 -8.24 -3.19 -21.12
N GLN A 176 -8.50 -4.46 -20.80
CA GLN A 176 -9.70 -4.84 -20.04
C GLN A 176 -9.71 -4.21 -18.65
N PHE A 177 -8.57 -4.21 -17.95
CA PHE A 177 -8.41 -3.54 -16.68
C PHE A 177 -8.73 -2.06 -16.78
N ALA A 178 -8.11 -1.33 -17.73
CA ALA A 178 -8.34 0.10 -17.90
C ALA A 178 -9.82 0.43 -18.20
N ALA A 179 -10.48 -0.37 -19.02
CA ALA A 179 -11.90 -0.18 -19.34
C ALA A 179 -12.81 -0.41 -18.12
N LEU A 180 -12.61 -1.52 -17.40
CA LEU A 180 -13.43 -1.89 -16.24
C LEU A 180 -13.14 -0.97 -15.04
N TYR A 181 -11.89 -0.56 -14.83
CA TYR A 181 -11.55 0.36 -13.75
C TYR A 181 -12.27 1.69 -13.89
N ASN A 182 -12.38 2.24 -15.11
CA ASN A 182 -13.16 3.44 -15.37
C ASN A 182 -14.65 3.26 -15.03
N GLN A 183 -15.22 2.08 -15.24
CA GLN A 183 -16.61 1.78 -14.87
C GLN A 183 -16.78 1.65 -13.35
N ASP A 184 -15.80 1.08 -12.65
CA ASP A 184 -15.83 0.98 -11.19
C ASP A 184 -15.79 2.37 -10.53
N LEU A 185 -15.11 3.34 -11.14
CA LEU A 185 -15.03 4.71 -10.63
C LEU A 185 -16.37 5.44 -10.62
N THR A 186 -17.35 4.99 -11.41
CA THR A 186 -18.69 5.59 -11.42
C THR A 186 -19.61 5.01 -10.34
N GLN A 187 -19.17 3.96 -9.63
CA GLN A 187 -19.96 3.31 -8.58
C GLN A 187 -19.91 4.13 -7.27
N PRO A 188 -20.97 4.07 -6.44
CA PRO A 188 -21.00 4.78 -5.18
C PRO A 188 -19.92 4.26 -4.21
N PRO A 189 -19.29 5.15 -3.42
CA PRO A 189 -18.23 4.75 -2.52
C PRO A 189 -18.76 3.86 -1.38
N SER A 190 -18.00 2.81 -1.07
CA SER A 190 -18.28 1.84 -0.01
C SER A 190 -16.96 1.24 0.48
N VAL A 191 -16.96 0.49 1.59
CA VAL A 191 -15.75 -0.20 2.06
C VAL A 191 -15.22 -1.20 1.02
N THR A 192 -16.11 -1.92 0.34
CA THR A 192 -15.73 -2.87 -0.72
C THR A 192 -15.14 -2.13 -1.91
N ALA A 193 -15.78 -1.04 -2.34
CA ALA A 193 -15.25 -0.20 -3.42
C ALA A 193 -13.91 0.42 -3.01
N ALA A 194 -13.73 0.86 -1.77
CA ALA A 194 -12.44 1.38 -1.29
C ALA A 194 -11.33 0.33 -1.37
N ASN A 195 -11.58 -0.92 -0.94
CA ASN A 195 -10.63 -2.03 -1.10
C ASN A 195 -10.26 -2.26 -2.58
N LEU A 196 -11.25 -2.24 -3.47
CA LEU A 196 -11.06 -2.41 -4.90
C LEU A 196 -10.24 -1.26 -5.51
N MET A 197 -10.60 0.00 -5.21
CA MET A 197 -9.97 1.19 -5.78
C MET A 197 -8.51 1.33 -5.36
N HIS A 198 -8.19 1.09 -4.09
CA HIS A 198 -6.79 1.12 -3.64
C HIS A 198 -5.97 -0.02 -4.27
N SER A 199 -6.58 -1.20 -4.46
CA SER A 199 -5.91 -2.32 -5.13
C SER A 199 -5.65 -2.02 -6.61
N ASN A 200 -6.66 -1.52 -7.32
CA ASN A 200 -6.56 -1.16 -8.74
C ASN A 200 -5.57 -0.01 -8.95
N ALA A 201 -5.63 1.06 -8.14
CA ALA A 201 -4.68 2.17 -8.22
C ALA A 201 -3.23 1.70 -8.01
N PHE A 202 -2.99 0.83 -7.02
CA PHE A 202 -1.67 0.27 -6.77
C PHE A 202 -1.17 -0.58 -7.96
N LEU A 203 -2.00 -1.46 -8.51
CA LEU A 203 -1.59 -2.30 -9.66
C LEU A 203 -1.45 -1.46 -10.93
N MET A 204 -2.27 -0.44 -11.15
CA MET A 204 -2.10 0.52 -12.25
C MET A 204 -0.75 1.23 -12.16
N ASN A 205 -0.35 1.66 -10.96
CA ASN A 205 0.98 2.24 -10.73
C ASN A 205 2.09 1.29 -11.13
N VAL A 206 2.03 0.03 -10.66
CA VAL A 206 3.03 -0.99 -11.03
C VAL A 206 3.13 -1.14 -12.55
N LEU A 207 1.99 -1.21 -13.24
CA LEU A 207 1.93 -1.41 -14.69
C LEU A 207 2.51 -0.24 -15.49
N VAL A 208 2.18 0.99 -15.09
CA VAL A 208 2.59 2.22 -15.77
C VAL A 208 4.07 2.54 -15.51
N VAL A 209 4.58 2.23 -14.31
CA VAL A 209 5.99 2.43 -13.97
C VAL A 209 6.88 1.35 -14.60
N ALA A 210 6.45 0.08 -14.61
CA ALA A 210 7.18 -1.06 -15.18
C ALA A 210 7.18 -1.11 -16.71
N ASP A 211 7.06 0.02 -17.39
CA ASP A 211 7.08 0.08 -18.84
C ASP A 211 8.51 -0.19 -19.37
N PRO A 212 8.75 -1.30 -20.10
CA PRO A 212 10.06 -1.62 -20.65
C PRO A 212 10.54 -0.63 -21.72
N SER A 213 9.64 0.21 -22.25
CA SER A 213 10.02 1.28 -23.18
C SER A 213 10.80 2.40 -22.51
N SER A 214 10.73 2.50 -21.17
CA SER A 214 11.38 3.56 -20.42
C SER A 214 12.90 3.44 -20.43
N LYS A 215 13.53 4.35 -21.17
CA LYS A 215 14.97 4.54 -21.26
C LYS A 215 15.31 5.99 -20.93
N ALA A 216 16.57 6.29 -20.64
CA ALA A 216 17.01 7.66 -20.43
C ALA A 216 16.68 8.57 -21.63
N SER A 217 16.80 8.05 -22.85
CA SER A 217 16.48 8.74 -24.11
C SER A 217 14.98 8.97 -24.35
N THR A 218 14.10 8.28 -23.62
CA THR A 218 12.64 8.45 -23.75
C THR A 218 12.07 9.30 -22.62
N SER A 219 12.91 9.81 -21.71
CA SER A 219 12.50 10.66 -20.60
C SER A 219 11.90 11.98 -21.08
N TRP A 220 10.84 12.45 -20.41
CA TRP A 220 10.15 13.68 -20.79
C TRP A 220 11.04 14.93 -20.71
N VAL A 221 12.11 14.92 -19.91
CA VAL A 221 13.05 16.06 -19.81
C VAL A 221 13.97 16.18 -21.02
N THR A 222 14.12 15.09 -21.79
CA THR A 222 14.98 15.06 -22.99
C THR A 222 14.23 15.37 -24.29
N ARG A 223 12.89 15.35 -24.26
CA ARG A 223 12.03 15.59 -25.44
C ARG A 223 11.84 17.09 -25.69
N THR A 224 11.53 17.48 -26.90
CA THR A 224 11.27 18.89 -27.27
C THR A 224 9.82 19.13 -27.66
N GLU A 225 9.19 18.16 -28.31
CA GLU A 225 7.80 18.25 -28.79
C GLU A 225 6.78 18.02 -27.68
N ARG A 226 5.73 18.84 -27.65
CA ARG A 226 4.76 18.87 -26.54
C ARG A 226 3.99 17.56 -26.36
N GLU A 227 3.47 16.99 -27.44
CA GLU A 227 2.72 15.72 -27.40
C GLU A 227 3.60 14.58 -26.86
N ASP A 228 4.85 14.60 -27.28
CA ASP A 228 5.88 13.67 -26.88
C ASP A 228 6.26 13.80 -25.40
N ILE A 229 6.32 15.03 -24.88
CA ILE A 229 6.50 15.31 -23.46
C ILE A 229 5.31 14.78 -22.66
N ASP A 230 4.09 15.06 -23.12
CA ASP A 230 2.87 14.64 -22.43
C ASP A 230 2.75 13.12 -22.33
N GLN A 231 3.12 12.40 -23.39
CA GLN A 231 3.16 10.94 -23.40
C GLN A 231 4.23 10.40 -22.45
N ALA A 232 5.46 10.94 -22.50
CA ALA A 232 6.56 10.50 -21.63
C ALA A 232 6.33 10.83 -20.15
N PHE A 233 5.61 11.91 -19.85
CA PHE A 233 5.27 12.36 -18.50
C PHE A 233 4.01 11.68 -17.93
N SER A 234 3.26 10.94 -18.75
CA SER A 234 1.98 10.32 -18.37
C SER A 234 2.07 9.46 -17.11
N TRP A 235 3.19 8.77 -16.87
CA TRP A 235 3.37 7.93 -15.68
C TRP A 235 3.30 8.72 -14.36
N ILE A 236 3.82 9.96 -14.35
CA ILE A 236 3.75 10.89 -13.21
C ILE A 236 2.33 11.44 -13.08
N LYS A 237 1.67 11.77 -14.20
CA LYS A 237 0.25 12.19 -14.19
C LYS A 237 -0.64 11.13 -13.56
N VAL A 238 -0.45 9.85 -13.92
CA VAL A 238 -1.20 8.73 -13.31
C VAL A 238 -1.02 8.71 -11.80
N GLN A 239 0.21 8.92 -11.31
CA GLN A 239 0.47 9.00 -9.87
C GLN A 239 -0.35 10.11 -9.18
N ALA A 240 -0.37 11.31 -9.78
CA ALA A 240 -1.10 12.46 -9.24
C ALA A 240 -2.62 12.24 -9.29
N ILE A 241 -3.14 11.65 -10.37
CA ILE A 241 -4.56 11.38 -10.56
C ILE A 241 -5.09 10.41 -9.49
N HIS A 242 -4.28 9.45 -9.04
CA HIS A 242 -4.70 8.52 -7.99
C HIS A 242 -5.11 9.22 -6.70
N GLN A 243 -4.51 10.35 -6.33
CA GLN A 243 -4.96 11.11 -5.16
C GLN A 243 -6.40 11.60 -5.33
N SER A 244 -6.73 12.17 -6.49
CA SER A 244 -8.08 12.66 -6.80
C SER A 244 -9.08 11.51 -6.88
N ILE A 245 -8.69 10.39 -7.49
CA ILE A 245 -9.52 9.19 -7.61
C ILE A 245 -9.80 8.54 -6.25
N LEU A 246 -8.81 8.50 -5.35
CA LEU A 246 -8.94 7.85 -4.05
C LEU A 246 -9.57 8.74 -2.98
N HIS A 247 -9.59 10.07 -3.19
CA HIS A 247 -10.15 11.03 -2.24
C HIS A 247 -11.57 10.69 -1.74
N PRO A 248 -12.54 10.30 -2.59
CA PRO A 248 -13.88 9.91 -2.13
C PRO A 248 -13.91 8.69 -1.19
N TYR A 249 -12.83 7.89 -1.17
CA TYR A 249 -12.72 6.66 -0.40
C TYR A 249 -11.97 6.85 0.94
N ASN A 250 -11.42 8.04 1.20
CA ASN A 250 -10.61 8.31 2.39
C ASN A 250 -11.35 8.03 3.70
N THR A 251 -12.65 8.33 3.77
CA THR A 251 -13.48 8.06 4.95
C THR A 251 -13.67 6.58 5.25
N TYR A 252 -13.52 5.72 4.23
CA TYR A 252 -13.63 4.27 4.36
C TYR A 252 -12.30 3.60 4.66
N LEU A 253 -11.18 4.29 4.46
CA LEU A 253 -9.82 3.77 4.61
C LEU A 253 -9.62 3.02 5.94
N PRO A 254 -10.07 3.51 7.12
CA PRO A 254 -9.94 2.81 8.40
C PRO A 254 -10.59 1.42 8.47
N HIS A 255 -11.50 1.13 7.54
CA HIS A 255 -12.24 -0.13 7.47
C HIS A 255 -11.75 -1.05 6.36
N THR A 256 -10.71 -0.66 5.62
CA THR A 256 -10.12 -1.45 4.52
C THR A 256 -9.03 -2.39 5.04
N PHE A 257 -8.73 -3.44 4.28
CA PHE A 257 -7.56 -4.29 4.56
C PHE A 257 -6.23 -3.58 4.28
N TRP A 258 -6.26 -2.39 3.66
CA TRP A 258 -5.10 -1.54 3.42
C TRP A 258 -4.73 -0.66 4.61
N TYR A 259 -5.65 -0.44 5.55
CA TYR A 259 -5.42 0.43 6.70
C TYR A 259 -4.12 0.14 7.47
N PRO A 260 -3.78 -1.13 7.77
CA PRO A 260 -2.54 -1.43 8.48
C PRO A 260 -1.29 -1.03 7.69
N GLU A 261 -1.35 -1.04 6.36
CA GLU A 261 -0.20 -0.64 5.53
C GLU A 261 -0.02 0.87 5.49
N PHE A 262 -1.11 1.63 5.55
CA PHE A 262 -1.02 3.08 5.65
C PHE A 262 -0.65 3.56 7.07
N THR A 263 -0.99 2.79 8.10
CA THR A 263 -0.79 3.19 9.51
C THR A 263 0.45 2.61 10.19
N LYS A 264 0.88 1.39 9.88
CA LYS A 264 2.14 0.84 10.45
C LYS A 264 3.36 1.69 10.11
N ASN A 265 3.31 2.41 8.99
CA ASN A 265 4.35 3.35 8.61
C ASN A 265 4.39 4.60 9.51
N HIS A 266 3.29 4.96 10.18
CA HIS A 266 3.28 6.04 11.18
C HIS A 266 3.90 5.62 12.52
N ASP A 267 3.82 4.33 12.91
CA ASP A 267 4.39 3.85 14.18
C ASP A 267 5.91 3.70 14.13
N ILE A 268 6.49 3.38 12.96
CA ILE A 268 7.95 3.42 12.74
C ILE A 268 8.48 4.85 12.95
N MET A 269 7.67 5.87 12.67
CA MET A 269 8.04 7.28 12.90
C MET A 269 8.01 7.71 14.38
N GLN A 270 7.45 6.90 15.29
CA GLN A 270 7.31 7.26 16.71
C GLN A 270 8.33 6.57 17.63
N THR A 271 9.19 5.70 17.10
CA THR A 271 10.31 5.16 17.89
C THR A 271 11.55 6.02 17.64
N PRO A 272 11.93 6.93 18.56
CA PRO A 272 13.23 7.58 18.48
C PRO A 272 14.28 6.52 18.80
N GLN A 273 14.77 5.81 17.78
CA GLN A 273 16.05 5.13 17.91
C GLN A 273 17.12 6.21 17.84
N ALA A 274 17.46 6.74 19.01
CA ALA A 274 18.72 7.40 19.25
C ALA A 274 19.84 6.38 18.99
N SER A 275 20.31 6.31 17.74
CA SER A 275 21.49 5.56 17.33
C SER A 275 21.99 6.20 16.04
N GLY A 276 23.19 6.75 16.11
CA GLY A 276 23.72 7.75 15.18
C GLY A 276 23.88 7.33 13.71
N LEU A 277 24.27 8.36 12.95
CA LEU A 277 24.44 8.47 11.49
C LEU A 277 23.21 9.01 10.76
N GLN A 278 23.01 10.32 10.97
CA GLN A 278 22.26 11.22 10.12
C GLN A 278 22.78 11.14 8.67
N PRO A 279 21.93 11.21 7.64
CA PRO A 279 22.32 11.81 6.37
C PRO A 279 22.77 13.23 6.68
N GLY A 280 23.93 13.64 6.14
CA GLY A 280 24.62 14.85 6.55
C GLY A 280 23.63 16.03 6.69
N PRO A 281 23.53 16.69 7.86
CA PRO A 281 22.66 17.86 8.10
C PRO A 281 22.85 19.00 7.08
N GLN A 282 23.86 18.89 6.22
CA GLN A 282 24.16 19.78 5.12
C GLN A 282 23.19 19.65 3.93
N LEU A 283 22.77 18.45 3.51
CA LEU A 283 21.88 18.31 2.33
C LEU A 283 20.49 18.88 2.63
N THR A 284 19.94 18.59 3.81
CA THR A 284 18.64 19.13 4.23
C THR A 284 18.69 20.65 4.39
N ALA A 285 19.76 21.19 4.98
CA ALA A 285 19.97 22.64 5.05
C ALA A 285 20.09 23.28 3.66
N GLN A 286 20.85 22.68 2.75
CA GLN A 286 20.99 23.16 1.37
C GLN A 286 19.65 23.16 0.63
N LEU A 287 18.80 22.14 0.83
CA LEU A 287 17.48 22.09 0.23
C LEU A 287 16.54 23.18 0.75
N VAL A 288 16.64 23.58 2.03
CA VAL A 288 15.87 24.72 2.57
C VAL A 288 16.19 25.99 1.78
N GLU A 289 17.47 26.25 1.51
CA GLU A 289 17.91 27.43 0.75
C GLU A 289 17.54 27.35 -0.73
N ILE A 290 17.65 26.17 -1.37
CA ILE A 290 17.29 25.97 -2.78
C ILE A 290 15.76 26.13 -2.97
N CYS A 291 14.97 25.64 -2.02
CA CYS A 291 13.50 25.71 -2.08
C CYS A 291 12.93 27.04 -1.56
N ASP A 292 13.80 27.96 -1.10
CA ASP A 292 13.43 29.21 -0.41
C ASP A 292 12.37 28.99 0.68
N ILE A 293 12.60 28.00 1.55
CA ILE A 293 11.67 27.64 2.62
C ILE A 293 11.87 28.57 3.81
N GLN A 294 10.82 29.28 4.18
CA GLN A 294 10.79 30.16 5.34
C GLN A 294 10.11 29.48 6.55
N PRO A 295 10.43 29.84 7.80
CA PRO A 295 9.83 29.22 8.98
C PRO A 295 8.31 29.32 9.07
N SER A 296 7.72 30.38 8.48
CA SER A 296 6.27 30.60 8.42
C SER A 296 5.59 29.84 7.29
N ASP A 297 6.33 29.14 6.43
CA ASP A 297 5.75 28.50 5.26
C ASP A 297 4.81 27.35 5.61
N THR A 298 3.74 27.30 4.84
CA THR A 298 2.79 26.20 4.82
C THR A 298 2.81 25.54 3.45
N THR A 299 2.21 24.35 3.35
CA THR A 299 2.10 23.64 2.05
C THR A 299 1.18 24.34 1.03
N ASN A 300 0.64 25.51 1.38
CA ASN A 300 -0.13 26.38 0.51
C ASN A 300 0.67 27.63 0.08
N THR A 301 1.68 28.05 0.86
CA THR A 301 2.54 29.20 0.53
C THR A 301 3.79 28.79 -0.24
N ASN A 302 4.38 27.64 0.11
CA ASN A 302 5.53 27.09 -0.58
C ASN A 302 5.19 25.70 -1.16
N VAL A 303 5.25 25.59 -2.49
CA VAL A 303 4.90 24.40 -3.26
C VAL A 303 5.88 23.24 -3.05
N TYR A 304 7.13 23.52 -2.67
CA TYR A 304 8.18 22.53 -2.45
C TYR A 304 8.14 21.90 -1.06
N LEU A 305 7.47 22.55 -0.09
CA LEU A 305 7.54 22.21 1.33
C LEU A 305 7.11 20.76 1.65
N SER A 306 6.07 20.24 0.99
CA SER A 306 5.63 18.85 1.22
C SER A 306 6.66 17.84 0.73
N ALA A 307 7.18 18.03 -0.50
CA ALA A 307 8.25 17.20 -1.06
C ALA A 307 9.51 17.23 -0.19
N TYR A 308 9.93 18.43 0.24
CA TYR A 308 11.05 18.62 1.17
C TYR A 308 10.85 17.85 2.48
N ARG A 309 9.70 18.00 3.15
CA ARG A 309 9.41 17.31 4.43
C ARG A 309 9.46 15.80 4.30
N VAL A 310 8.93 15.25 3.20
CA VAL A 310 9.00 13.81 2.92
C VAL A 310 10.45 13.36 2.71
N LEU A 311 11.23 14.12 1.93
CA LEU A 311 12.65 13.80 1.72
C LEU A 311 13.44 13.82 3.02
N CYS A 312 13.21 14.78 3.92
CA CYS A 312 13.83 14.77 5.25
C CYS A 312 13.50 13.49 6.02
N THR A 313 12.24 13.06 5.99
CA THR A 313 11.83 11.79 6.63
C THR A 313 12.53 10.58 6.02
N ILE A 314 12.63 10.50 4.68
CA ILE A 314 13.30 9.41 3.97
C ILE A 314 14.79 9.38 4.33
N CYS A 315 15.42 10.54 4.32
CA CYS A 315 16.80 10.75 4.73
C CYS A 315 17.01 10.21 6.16
N GLU A 316 16.20 10.61 7.14
CA GLU A 316 16.31 10.13 8.54
C GLU A 316 16.08 8.61 8.70
N THR A 317 15.47 7.95 7.72
CA THR A 317 15.17 6.51 7.74
C THR A 317 15.77 5.80 6.51
N PRO A 318 17.10 5.81 6.35
CA PRO A 318 17.72 5.28 5.14
C PRO A 318 17.53 3.76 5.07
N ALA A 319 17.30 3.24 3.86
CA ALA A 319 17.20 1.81 3.58
C ALA A 319 18.58 1.12 3.65
N MET A 320 19.31 1.25 4.77
CA MET A 320 20.66 0.68 4.95
C MET A 320 20.69 -0.85 4.95
N ASN A 321 19.53 -1.52 5.08
CA ASN A 321 19.44 -2.97 5.09
C ASN A 321 18.32 -3.46 4.17
N LYS A 322 18.64 -4.37 3.24
CA LYS A 322 17.68 -4.98 2.30
C LYS A 322 16.48 -5.63 2.99
N HIS A 323 16.64 -6.07 4.24
CA HIS A 323 15.54 -6.64 5.04
C HIS A 323 14.52 -5.60 5.54
N LEU A 324 14.91 -4.32 5.65
CA LEU A 324 14.06 -3.20 6.08
C LEU A 324 13.40 -2.48 4.89
N ALA A 325 13.96 -2.56 3.69
CA ALA A 325 13.43 -1.88 2.49
C ALA A 325 11.92 -2.14 2.22
N PRO A 326 11.37 -3.36 2.37
CA PRO A 326 9.93 -3.57 2.31
C PRO A 326 9.16 -2.75 3.36
N GLN A 327 9.66 -2.65 4.59
CA GLN A 327 8.97 -1.95 5.66
C GLN A 327 8.95 -0.43 5.42
N LEU A 328 9.97 0.11 4.73
CA LEU A 328 10.12 1.54 4.44
C LEU A 328 9.34 2.03 3.21
N PHE A 329 8.85 1.15 2.34
CA PHE A 329 8.14 1.54 1.11
C PHE A 329 7.00 2.56 1.34
N GLY A 330 6.26 2.46 2.45
CA GLY A 330 5.19 3.42 2.73
C GLY A 330 5.69 4.83 3.05
N VAL A 331 6.87 4.94 3.66
CA VAL A 331 7.55 6.23 3.86
C VAL A 331 7.96 6.83 2.52
N TYR A 332 8.49 6.01 1.61
CA TYR A 332 9.02 6.47 0.33
C TYR A 332 7.92 6.83 -0.66
N ILE A 333 6.83 6.05 -0.70
CA ILE A 333 5.69 6.32 -1.59
C ILE A 333 4.90 7.57 -1.14
N ARG A 334 5.08 8.02 0.10
CA ARG A 334 4.45 9.25 0.63
C ARG A 334 4.76 10.46 -0.24
N PHE A 335 5.93 10.52 -0.85
CA PHE A 335 6.32 11.60 -1.77
C PHE A 335 5.31 11.74 -2.91
N ILE A 336 4.93 10.61 -3.51
CA ILE A 336 3.97 10.54 -4.59
C ILE A 336 2.53 10.73 -4.09
N VAL A 337 2.20 10.19 -2.92
CA VAL A 337 0.86 10.30 -2.31
C VAL A 337 0.54 11.73 -1.83
N GLU A 338 1.56 12.52 -1.49
CA GLU A 338 1.40 13.93 -1.09
C GLU A 338 1.69 14.94 -2.20
N MET A 339 2.10 14.47 -3.39
CA MET A 339 2.44 15.30 -4.54
C MET A 339 1.21 16.07 -5.08
N LYS A 340 1.07 17.34 -4.71
CA LYS A 340 -0.07 18.18 -5.11
C LYS A 340 0.01 18.61 -6.59
N PRO A 341 -1.14 18.94 -7.24
CA PRO A 341 -1.17 19.37 -8.64
C PRO A 341 -0.20 20.52 -9.01
N PRO A 342 0.01 21.57 -8.17
CA PRO A 342 0.98 22.63 -8.50
C PRO A 342 2.41 22.10 -8.65
N PHE A 343 2.84 21.16 -7.81
CA PHE A 343 4.16 20.55 -7.92
C PHE A 343 4.29 19.69 -9.20
N VAL A 344 3.24 18.95 -9.57
CA VAL A 344 3.19 18.17 -10.82
C VAL A 344 3.33 19.08 -12.05
N GLN A 345 2.72 20.27 -12.01
CA GLN A 345 2.86 21.26 -13.08
C GLN A 345 4.29 21.79 -13.18
N LEU A 346 4.98 22.00 -12.06
CA LEU A 346 6.39 22.39 -12.04
C LEU A 346 7.28 21.29 -12.65
N LEU A 347 7.05 20.02 -12.30
CA LEU A 347 7.75 18.89 -12.94
C LEU A 347 7.52 18.82 -14.45
N HIS A 348 6.29 19.05 -14.90
CA HIS A 348 5.93 19.04 -16.33
C HIS A 348 6.63 20.18 -17.08
N ARG A 349 6.69 21.37 -16.47
CA ARG A 349 7.40 22.55 -17.00
C ARG A 349 8.91 22.51 -16.80
N ARG A 350 9.43 21.46 -16.17
CA ARG A 350 10.87 21.25 -15.91
C ARG A 350 11.50 22.32 -15.02
N ASP A 351 10.73 22.78 -14.04
CA ASP A 351 11.26 23.61 -12.97
C ASP A 351 12.43 22.89 -12.29
N GLU A 352 13.57 23.57 -12.16
CA GLU A 352 14.82 22.94 -11.74
C GLU A 352 14.76 22.45 -10.28
N VAL A 353 14.09 23.20 -9.40
CA VAL A 353 13.94 22.83 -7.98
C VAL A 353 13.02 21.61 -7.83
N ALA A 354 11.87 21.61 -8.51
CA ALA A 354 10.96 20.47 -8.51
C ALA A 354 11.65 19.21 -9.05
N LEU A 355 12.40 19.34 -10.15
CA LEU A 355 13.16 18.25 -10.74
C LEU A 355 14.27 17.76 -9.81
N LEU A 356 14.96 18.65 -9.10
CA LEU A 356 16.00 18.26 -8.14
C LEU A 356 15.41 17.42 -7.01
N LEU A 357 14.32 17.88 -6.39
CA LEU A 357 13.62 17.14 -5.33
C LEU A 357 13.13 15.78 -5.83
N PHE A 358 12.62 15.73 -7.07
CA PHE A 358 12.20 14.48 -7.69
C PHE A 358 13.38 13.55 -7.97
N ALA A 359 14.52 14.06 -8.43
CA ALA A 359 15.72 13.27 -8.67
C ALA A 359 16.29 12.66 -7.38
N ILE A 360 16.27 13.41 -6.27
CA ILE A 360 16.63 12.89 -4.94
C ILE A 360 15.69 11.74 -4.57
N TRP A 361 14.38 11.93 -4.70
CA TRP A 361 13.42 10.86 -4.42
C TRP A 361 13.62 9.63 -5.31
N LEU A 362 13.86 9.80 -6.61
CA LEU A 362 14.16 8.69 -7.53
C LEU A 362 15.47 7.99 -7.17
N SER A 363 16.47 8.71 -6.66
CA SER A 363 17.71 8.11 -6.14
C SER A 363 17.42 7.21 -4.95
N GLU A 364 16.67 7.70 -3.96
CA GLU A 364 16.28 6.91 -2.79
C GLU A 364 15.39 5.71 -3.17
N MET A 365 14.48 5.86 -4.14
CA MET A 365 13.63 4.76 -4.62
C MET A 365 14.43 3.60 -5.24
N GLN A 366 15.65 3.85 -5.76
CA GLN A 366 16.50 2.77 -6.31
C GLN A 366 16.99 1.82 -5.21
N GLU A 367 17.18 2.32 -3.98
CA GLU A 367 17.67 1.53 -2.84
C GLU A 367 16.63 0.49 -2.36
N LEU A 368 15.34 0.70 -2.70
CA LEU A 368 14.29 -0.27 -2.40
C LEU A 368 14.33 -1.52 -3.31
N ASP A 369 15.11 -1.50 -4.39
CA ASP A 369 15.31 -2.60 -5.36
C ASP A 369 14.01 -3.26 -5.86
N LEU A 370 12.96 -2.44 -6.05
CA LEU A 370 11.66 -2.91 -6.56
C LEU A 370 11.75 -3.12 -8.07
N TRP A 371 11.51 -4.35 -8.53
CA TRP A 371 11.67 -4.71 -9.95
C TRP A 371 10.90 -3.81 -10.92
N TRP A 372 9.72 -3.34 -10.51
CA TRP A 372 8.84 -2.52 -11.33
C TRP A 372 9.20 -1.03 -11.32
N MET A 373 10.05 -0.56 -10.39
CA MET A 373 10.43 0.85 -10.23
C MET A 373 11.91 1.12 -10.52
N ARG A 374 12.80 0.18 -10.16
CA ARG A 374 14.25 0.40 -10.12
C ARG A 374 14.80 1.00 -11.40
N ASP A 375 14.50 0.38 -12.54
CA ASP A 375 15.06 0.79 -13.82
C ASP A 375 14.46 2.13 -14.29
N ARG A 376 13.16 2.35 -14.03
CA ARG A 376 12.50 3.64 -14.27
C ARG A 376 13.14 4.75 -13.44
N ALA A 377 13.29 4.52 -12.13
CA ALA A 377 13.87 5.46 -11.20
C ALA A 377 15.29 5.86 -11.62
N ARG A 378 16.12 4.86 -11.95
CA ARG A 378 17.46 5.06 -12.48
C ARG A 378 17.48 5.89 -13.75
N ASN A 379 16.66 5.52 -14.74
CA ASN A 379 16.67 6.17 -16.05
C ASN A 379 16.19 7.62 -15.97
N GLU A 380 15.12 7.88 -15.23
CA GLU A 380 14.59 9.24 -15.05
C GLU A 380 15.53 10.10 -14.21
N CYS A 381 16.12 9.54 -13.14
CA CYS A 381 17.09 10.27 -12.32
C CYS A 381 18.33 10.68 -13.14
N ARG A 382 18.85 9.77 -14.01
CA ARG A 382 19.94 10.09 -14.95
C ARG A 382 19.58 11.24 -15.87
N SER A 383 18.40 11.17 -16.50
CA SER A 383 17.98 12.19 -17.47
C SER A 383 17.77 13.54 -16.80
N ILE A 384 17.18 13.57 -15.60
CA ILE A 384 17.02 14.79 -14.82
C ILE A 384 18.37 15.37 -14.40
N CYS A 385 19.26 14.57 -13.81
CA CYS A 385 20.59 15.05 -13.43
C CYS A 385 21.35 15.57 -14.65
N GLY A 386 21.29 14.88 -15.79
CA GLY A 386 21.88 15.34 -17.04
C GLY A 386 21.35 16.68 -17.52
N MET A 387 20.12 17.05 -17.17
CA MET A 387 19.56 18.39 -17.40
C MET A 387 20.08 19.41 -16.39
N LEU A 388 20.00 19.07 -15.10
CA LEU A 388 20.35 19.96 -13.98
C LEU A 388 21.85 20.28 -13.90
N LEU A 389 22.73 19.44 -14.47
CA LEU A 389 24.16 19.75 -14.62
C LEU A 389 24.42 21.03 -15.45
N ARG A 390 23.42 21.50 -16.21
CA ARG A 390 23.47 22.76 -16.98
C ARG A 390 22.78 23.93 -16.29
N SER A 391 22.24 23.75 -15.08
CA SER A 391 21.58 24.81 -14.31
C SER A 391 22.54 25.97 -14.05
N GLU A 392 22.05 27.20 -14.07
CA GLU A 392 22.87 28.37 -13.69
C GLU A 392 23.12 28.39 -12.18
N ASP A 393 22.17 27.88 -11.38
CA ASP A 393 22.31 27.76 -9.93
C ASP A 393 23.33 26.67 -9.56
N TRP A 394 24.47 27.11 -9.03
CA TRP A 394 25.56 26.22 -8.63
C TRP A 394 25.15 25.25 -7.52
N ARG A 395 24.17 25.60 -6.68
CA ARG A 395 23.66 24.74 -5.60
C ARG A 395 22.91 23.55 -6.19
N ILE A 396 22.06 23.80 -7.18
CA ILE A 396 21.34 22.77 -7.93
C ILE A 396 22.32 21.87 -8.68
N ARG A 397 23.30 22.47 -9.38
CA ARG A 397 24.36 21.71 -10.07
C ARG A 397 25.14 20.81 -9.12
N GLY A 398 25.57 21.31 -7.96
CA GLY A 398 26.36 20.55 -7.00
C GLY A 398 25.62 19.30 -6.49
N VAL A 399 24.32 19.43 -6.19
CA VAL A 399 23.50 18.26 -5.80
C VAL A 399 23.30 17.30 -6.99
N ALA A 400 23.10 17.82 -8.20
CA ALA A 400 22.97 16.98 -9.40
C ALA A 400 24.26 16.20 -9.73
N GLU A 401 25.43 16.80 -9.51
CA GLU A 401 26.74 16.14 -9.64
C GLU A 401 26.89 14.98 -8.65
N TYR A 402 26.53 15.22 -7.39
CA TYR A 402 26.53 14.18 -6.35
C TYR A 402 25.63 13.00 -6.73
N LEU A 403 24.37 13.28 -7.12
CA LEU A 403 23.43 12.24 -7.55
C LEU A 403 23.92 11.49 -8.80
N ALA A 404 24.47 12.20 -9.79
CA ALA A 404 25.04 11.57 -10.99
C ALA A 404 26.21 10.64 -10.66
N GLY A 405 27.01 10.97 -9.62
CA GLY A 405 28.08 10.13 -9.09
C GLY A 405 27.59 8.80 -8.52
N LEU A 406 26.48 8.81 -7.77
CA LEU A 406 25.86 7.60 -7.19
C LEU A 406 25.36 6.60 -8.26
N ILE A 407 25.02 7.10 -9.44
CA ILE A 407 24.33 6.34 -10.47
C ILE A 407 25.30 5.60 -11.43
N ARG A 408 26.61 5.87 -11.38
CA ARG A 408 27.63 5.24 -12.24
C ARG A 408 27.85 3.76 -11.86
N PRO A 409 27.94 2.84 -12.83
CA PRO A 409 28.27 1.44 -12.54
C PRO A 409 29.70 1.36 -11.98
N GLY A 410 29.82 1.05 -10.68
CA GLY A 410 31.08 1.09 -9.93
C GLY A 410 31.18 2.22 -8.90
N GLY A 411 30.09 2.97 -8.64
CA GLY A 411 30.02 3.99 -7.59
C GLY A 411 30.46 3.45 -6.23
N LEU A 412 31.43 4.15 -5.63
CA LEU A 412 31.99 3.90 -4.31
C LEU A 412 30.87 3.59 -3.29
N VAL A 413 31.10 2.56 -2.47
CA VAL A 413 30.45 2.41 -1.16
C VAL A 413 30.40 3.80 -0.54
N ARG A 414 29.19 4.30 -0.19
CA ARG A 414 28.94 5.62 0.45
C ARG A 414 30.14 6.00 1.34
N SER A 415 31.07 6.78 0.81
CA SER A 415 32.17 7.32 1.61
C SER A 415 31.57 8.52 2.32
N ASN A 416 31.37 8.37 3.63
CA ASN A 416 30.86 9.37 4.55
C ASN A 416 31.69 10.67 4.46
N GLY A 417 31.31 11.59 3.59
CA GLY A 417 32.03 12.84 3.42
C GLY A 417 31.35 13.79 2.43
N LEU A 418 30.23 14.37 2.87
CA LEU A 418 29.87 15.77 2.60
C LEU A 418 29.45 16.36 3.94
#